data_AF-A0A7W2GI21-F1
#
_entry.id   AF-A0A7W2GI21-F1
#
_cell.length_a   1.000
_cell.length_b   1.000
_cell.length_c   1.000
_cell.angle_alpha   90.00
_cell.angle_beta   90.00
_cell.angle_gamma   90.00
#
_symmetry.space_group_name_H-M   'P 1'
#
loop_
_entity.id
_entity.type
_entity.pdbx_description
1 polymer ?
#
loop_
_entity_poly.entity_id
_entity_poly.type
_entity_poly.pdbx_seq_one_letter_code
_entity_poly.pdbx_strand_id
1 'polypeptide(L)' 'MKALIYLVSIIAVSIIIFNLTQINFEVLFSYENFTSAVMILAGFSCLIIMRIMFLNEKIKKIQKK' A
#
# COMPACT_ATOMS: atom_id res chain seq x y z
N MET A 1 8.00 -7.29 -14.41
CA MET A 1 7.93 -6.34 -13.29
C MET A 1 6.57 -5.66 -13.19
N LYS A 2 6.01 -5.08 -14.27
CA LYS A 2 4.63 -4.55 -14.28
C LYS A 2 3.55 -5.44 -13.65
N ALA A 3 3.55 -6.75 -13.95
CA ALA A 3 2.59 -7.70 -13.37
C ALA A 3 2.75 -7.82 -11.84
N LEU A 4 3.99 -7.88 -11.34
CA LEU A 4 4.28 -7.90 -9.90
C LEU A 4 3.84 -6.60 -9.22
N ILE A 5 4.12 -5.44 -9.84
CA ILE A 5 3.70 -4.14 -9.32
C ILE A 5 2.17 -4.07 -9.20
N TYR A 6 1.45 -4.57 -10.20
CA TYR A 6 -0.01 -4.58 -10.18
C TYR A 6 -0.56 -5.54 -9.12
N LEU A 7 0.01 -6.74 -9.02
CA LEU A 7 -0.38 -7.75 -8.04
C LEU A 7 -0.14 -7.26 -6.60
N VAL A 8 1.02 -6.68 -6.31
CA VAL A 8 1.31 -6.14 -4.97
C VAL A 8 0.47 -4.89 -4.67
N SER A 9 0.20 -4.05 -5.67
CA SER A 9 -0.70 -2.90 -5.47
C SER A 9 -2.12 -3.34 -5.10
N ILE A 10 -2.64 -4.40 -5.73
CA ILE A 10 -3.95 -4.97 -5.38
C ILE A 10 -3.96 -5.44 -3.93
N ILE A 11 -2.93 -6.20 -3.52
CA ILE A 11 -2.81 -6.71 -2.14
C ILE A 11 -2.74 -5.55 -1.14
N ALA A 12 -1.95 -4.51 -1.44
CA ALA A 12 -1.85 -3.33 -0.57
C ALA A 12 -3.20 -2.62 -0.40
N VAL A 13 -3.98 -2.49 -1.48
CA VAL A 13 -5.34 -1.93 -1.41
C VAL A 13 -6.26 -2.81 -0.55
N SER A 14 -6.20 -4.13 -0.72
CA SER A 14 -6.99 -5.07 0.10
C SER A 14 -6.65 -4.97 1.59
N ILE A 15 -5.36 -4.83 1.94
CA ILE A 15 -4.91 -4.65 3.31
C ILE A 15 -5.45 -3.34 3.90
N ILE A 16 -5.40 -2.23 3.14
CA ILE A 16 -5.93 -0.95 3.59
C ILE A 16 -7.44 -1.06 3.86
N ILE A 17 -8.21 -1.63 2.93
CA ILE A 17 -9.67 -1.77 3.07
C ILE A 17 -10.01 -2.65 4.27
N PHE A 18 -9.32 -3.79 4.44
CA PHE A 18 -9.54 -4.69 5.56
C PHE A 18 -9.27 -4.01 6.91
N ASN A 19 -8.17 -3.28 7.03
CA ASN A 19 -7.83 -2.59 8.27
C ASN A 19 -8.75 -1.39 8.53
N LEU A 20 -9.26 -0.72 7.50
CA LEU A 20 -10.28 0.33 7.65
C LEU A 20 -11.58 -0.23 8.24
N THR A 21 -11.99 -1.44 7.85
CA THR A 21 -13.19 -2.09 8.42
C THR A 21 -13.02 -2.56 9.86
N GLN A 22 -11.78 -2.71 10.33
CA GLN A 22 -11.47 -3.14 11.70
C GLN A 22 -11.40 -1.97 12.70
N ILE A 23 -11.41 -0.71 12.24
CA ILE A 23 -11.33 0.45 13.13
C ILE A 23 -12.62 0.56 13.93
N ASN A 24 -12.52 0.40 15.25
CA ASN A 24 -13.61 0.69 16.16
C ASN A 24 -13.56 2.15 16.61
N PHE A 25 -14.46 2.98 16.08
CA PHE A 25 -14.53 4.42 16.39
C PHE A 25 -14.97 4.73 17.83
N GLU A 26 -15.53 3.78 18.57
CA GLU A 26 -15.89 3.97 19.99
C GLU A 26 -14.66 3.93 20.90
N VAL A 27 -13.59 3.23 20.52
CA VAL A 27 -12.38 3.05 21.34
C VAL A 27 -11.12 3.43 20.57
N LEU A 28 -11.05 4.66 20.05
CA LEU A 28 -9.97 5.12 19.17
C LEU A 28 -8.55 4.90 19.71
N PHE A 29 -8.36 4.89 21.03
CA PHE A 29 -7.06 4.68 21.69
C PHE A 29 -6.82 3.24 22.17
N SER A 30 -7.52 2.25 21.59
CA SER A 30 -7.19 0.84 21.81
C SER A 30 -5.91 0.42 21.07
N TYR A 31 -5.16 -0.52 21.64
CA TYR A 31 -4.00 -1.15 21.01
C TYR A 31 -4.35 -1.74 19.62
N GLU A 32 -5.52 -2.33 19.48
CA GLU A 32 -6.01 -2.94 18.23
C GLU A 32 -6.23 -1.90 17.11
N ASN A 33 -6.71 -0.72 17.48
CA ASN A 33 -6.87 0.40 16.56
C ASN A 33 -5.51 1.00 16.16
N PHE A 34 -4.55 1.03 17.07
CA PHE A 34 -3.18 1.44 16.75
C PHE A 34 -2.53 0.49 15.73
N THR A 35 -2.70 -0.83 15.91
CA THR A 35 -2.24 -1.82 14.93
C THR A 35 -2.90 -1.62 13.56
N SER A 36 -4.22 -1.40 13.53
CA SER A 36 -4.97 -1.16 12.29
C SER A 36 -4.51 0.13 11.58
N ALA A 37 -4.26 1.20 12.34
CA ALA A 37 -3.73 2.45 11.80
C ALA A 37 -2.32 2.28 11.19
N VAL A 38 -1.43 1.55 11.87
CA VAL A 38 -0.08 1.26 11.37
C VAL A 38 -0.14 0.38 10.11
N MET A 39 -1.02 -0.62 10.08
CA MET A 39 -1.23 -1.46 8.88
C MET A 39 -1.73 -0.63 7.68
N ILE A 40 -2.64 0.32 7.89
CA ILE A 40 -3.10 1.24 6.84
C ILE A 40 -1.93 2.08 6.34
N LEU A 41 -1.14 2.66 7.24
CA LEU A 41 0.04 3.45 6.89
C LEU A 41 1.07 2.63 6.10
N ALA A 42 1.30 1.38 6.51
CA ALA A 42 2.18 0.44 5.82
C ALA A 42 1.65 0.12 4.41
N GLY A 43 0.34 -0.07 4.25
CA GLY A 43 -0.31 -0.25 2.95
C GLY A 43 -0.10 0.97 2.03
N PHE A 44 -0.29 2.18 2.54
CA PHE A 44 -0.03 3.41 1.78
C PHE A 44 1.44 3.54 1.38
N SER A 45 2.36 3.26 2.30
CA SER A 45 3.81 3.23 2.01
C SER A 45 4.14 2.25 0.88
N CYS A 46 3.56 1.04 0.93
CA CYS A 46 3.73 0.04 -0.12
C CYS A 46 3.26 0.56 -1.49
N LEU A 47 2.10 1.22 -1.55
CA LEU A 47 1.59 1.82 -2.79
C LEU A 47 2.55 2.89 -3.36
N ILE A 48 3.13 3.73 -2.50
CA ILE A 48 4.10 4.75 -2.92
C ILE A 48 5.34 4.09 -3.53
N ILE A 49 5.90 3.07 -2.87
CA ILE A 49 7.07 2.32 -3.36
C ILE A 49 6.76 1.69 -4.72
N MET A 50 5.58 1.08 -4.87
CA MET A 50 5.14 0.47 -6.13
C MET A 50 5.02 1.49 -7.26
N ARG A 51 4.55 2.72 -6.97
CA ARG A 51 4.52 3.82 -7.95
C ARG A 51 5.92 4.22 -8.37
N ILE A 52 6.85 4.40 -7.42
CA ILE A 52 8.25 4.75 -7.70
C ILE A 52 8.90 3.67 -8.59
N MET A 53 8.70 2.39 -8.28
CA MET A 53 9.21 1.29 -9.10
C MET A 53 8.65 1.35 -10.53
N PHE A 54 7.36 1.61 -10.70
CA PHE A 54 6.74 1.73 -12.02
C PHE A 54 7.30 2.90 -12.84
N LEU A 55 7.54 4.04 -12.19
CA LEU A 55 8.18 5.20 -12.80
C LEU A 55 9.62 4.88 -13.22
N ASN A 56 10.41 4.25 -12.35
CA ASN A 56 11.78 3.80 -12.68
C ASN A 56 11.80 2.85 -13.87
N GLU A 57 10.85 1.91 -13.94
CA GLU A 57 10.72 1.02 -15.10
C GLU A 57 10.40 1.78 -16.40
N LYS A 58 9.53 2.79 -16.33
CA LYS A 58 9.22 3.64 -17.48
C LYS A 58 10.45 4.42 -17.95
N ILE A 59 11.17 5.06 -17.03
CA ILE A 59 12.39 5.83 -17.33
C ILE A 59 13.44 4.92 -17.98
N LYS A 60 13.68 3.74 -17.40
CA LYS A 60 14.64 2.75 -17.94
C LYS A 60 14.29 2.29 -19.37
N LYS A 61 13.01 2.22 -19.72
CA LYS A 61 12.56 1.87 -21.09
C LYS A 61 12.78 3.02 -22.07
N ILE A 62 12.59 4.26 -21.63
CA ILE A 62 12.85 5.45 -22.46
C ILE A 62 14.35 5.58 -22.70
N GLN A 63 15.18 5.39 -21.67
CA GLN A 63 16.63 5.55 -21.76
C GLN A 63 17.35 4.45 -22.57
N LYS A 64 16.70 3.30 -22.77
CA LYS A 64 17.21 2.18 -23.59
C LYS A 64 16.81 2.28 -25.07
N LYS A 65 16.02 3.27 -25.45
CA LYS A 65 15.53 3.50 -26.81
C LYS A 65 16.28 4.68 -27.42
#